data_AF-M0JQ08-F1
#
_entry.id   AF-M0JQ08-F1
#
_cell.length_a   1.000
_cell.length_b   1.000
_cell.length_c   1.000
_cell.angle_alpha   90.00
_cell.angle_beta   90.00
_cell.angle_gamma   90.00
#
_symmetry.space_group_name_H-M   'P 1'
#
loop_
_entity.id
_entity.type
_entity.pdbx_description
1 polymer ?
#
loop_
_entity_poly.entity_id
_entity_poly.type
_entity_poly.pdbx_seq_one_letter_code
_entity_poly.pdbx_strand_id
1 'polypeptide(L)'
;MKAHIFAEGSNTTADDRTKPAKEYFQGLFGMVAGLTEELSESTEANLHILSKEFGVLSGNQSIANGTKSRQETSANLWESAQEELLTAAGEADVMVILLSTDAFEKTAGDIWPKLVDEAKPGSIWCIGAARSTLESVDFEKLEDKGCQVISYQRVGVARIGTETREELLQAVDRKAAE
;
A
#
# COMPACT_ATOMS: atom_id res chain seq x y z
N MET A 1 -2.60 16.63 -3.58
CA MET A 1 -1.80 15.43 -3.90
C MET A 1 -2.62 14.20 -3.58
N LYS A 2 -2.42 13.09 -4.31
CA LYS A 2 -3.05 11.79 -4.06
C LYS A 2 -2.03 10.80 -3.49
N ALA A 3 -2.40 10.12 -2.39
CA ALA A 3 -1.60 9.04 -1.82
C ALA A 3 -2.36 7.71 -1.91
N HIS A 4 -1.68 6.65 -2.31
CA HIS A 4 -2.22 5.29 -2.33
C HIS A 4 -1.37 4.40 -1.43
N ILE A 5 -2.00 3.71 -0.49
CA ILE A 5 -1.34 2.84 0.48
C ILE A 5 -1.88 1.43 0.30
N PHE A 6 -1.01 0.46 -0.01
CA PHE A 6 -1.35 -0.95 -0.15
C PHE A 6 -0.75 -1.75 1.01
N ALA A 7 -1.59 -2.47 1.75
CA ALA A 7 -1.15 -3.32 2.85
C ALA A 7 -2.03 -4.56 2.99
N GLU A 8 -1.50 -5.62 3.58
CA GLU A 8 -2.31 -6.79 3.93
C GLU A 8 -3.11 -6.55 5.20
N GLY A 9 -4.33 -7.07 5.23
CA GLY A 9 -5.13 -7.17 6.46
C GLY A 9 -4.41 -7.96 7.56
N SER A 10 -4.81 -7.75 8.81
CA SER A 10 -4.32 -8.53 9.95
C SER A 10 -5.29 -9.64 10.36
N ASN A 11 -4.77 -10.67 11.03
CA ASN A 11 -5.60 -11.73 11.59
C ASN A 11 -6.28 -11.31 12.90
N THR A 12 -5.85 -10.21 13.51
CA THR A 12 -6.49 -9.64 14.70
C THR A 12 -7.53 -8.64 14.24
N THR A 13 -8.80 -8.92 14.48
CA THR A 13 -9.91 -8.11 13.97
C THR A 13 -10.86 -7.69 15.09
N ALA A 14 -11.57 -6.58 14.90
CA ALA A 14 -12.69 -6.22 15.74
C ALA A 14 -13.87 -7.20 15.55
N ASP A 15 -14.70 -7.38 16.58
CA ASP A 15 -15.93 -8.20 16.47
C ASP A 15 -16.99 -7.52 15.60
N ASP A 16 -16.99 -6.19 15.56
CA ASP A 16 -17.97 -5.38 14.83
C ASP A 16 -17.58 -5.21 13.35
N ARG A 17 -18.27 -5.94 12.48
CA ARG A 17 -18.10 -5.89 11.01
C ARG A 17 -18.75 -4.66 10.35
N THR A 18 -19.47 -3.81 11.09
CA THR A 18 -19.99 -2.56 10.53
C THR A 18 -18.93 -1.48 10.42
N LYS A 19 -17.81 -1.63 11.16
CA LYS A 19 -16.68 -0.71 11.12
C LYS A 19 -16.02 -0.62 9.74
N PRO A 20 -15.44 0.54 9.40
CA PRO A 20 -14.53 0.67 8.27
C PRO A 20 -13.39 -0.35 8.34
N ALA A 21 -12.92 -0.83 7.20
CA ALA A 21 -11.88 -1.86 7.12
C ALA A 21 -10.59 -1.43 7.85
N LYS A 22 -10.24 -0.14 7.81
CA LYS A 22 -9.09 0.42 8.53
C LYS A 22 -9.19 0.32 10.06
N GLU A 23 -10.41 0.27 10.60
CA GLU A 23 -10.68 0.12 12.04
C GLU A 23 -11.01 -1.34 12.43
N TYR A 24 -11.47 -2.13 11.46
CA TYR A 24 -11.75 -3.54 11.64
C TYR A 24 -10.47 -4.35 11.81
N PHE A 25 -9.45 -4.12 10.98
CA PHE A 25 -8.15 -4.76 11.12
C PHE A 25 -7.35 -4.08 12.25
N GLN A 26 -6.97 -4.87 13.25
CA GLN A 26 -6.35 -4.41 14.49
C GLN A 26 -4.91 -4.92 14.65
N GLY A 27 -4.33 -4.68 15.84
CA GLY A 27 -2.96 -5.05 16.16
C GLY A 27 -1.98 -4.20 15.38
N LEU A 28 -0.99 -4.85 14.75
CA LEU A 28 0.04 -4.15 13.97
C LEU A 28 -0.49 -3.46 12.71
N PHE A 29 -1.73 -3.73 12.30
CA PHE A 29 -2.39 -2.97 11.24
C PHE A 29 -2.63 -1.50 11.64
N GLY A 30 -2.73 -1.21 12.94
CA GLY A 30 -2.87 0.16 13.44
C GLY A 30 -1.73 1.09 13.01
N MET A 31 -0.53 0.56 12.74
CA MET A 31 0.57 1.36 12.18
C MET A 31 0.28 1.85 10.76
N VAL A 32 -0.39 1.03 9.94
CA VAL A 32 -0.77 1.40 8.57
C VAL A 32 -1.95 2.38 8.60
N ALA A 33 -2.92 2.14 9.48
CA ALA A 33 -4.05 3.06 9.68
C ALA A 33 -3.55 4.44 10.14
N GLY A 34 -2.66 4.49 11.14
CA GLY A 34 -2.05 5.73 11.62
C GLY A 34 -1.25 6.46 10.55
N LEU A 35 -0.43 5.75 9.76
CA LEU A 35 0.27 6.34 8.61
C LEU A 35 -0.71 6.93 7.58
N THR A 36 -1.83 6.25 7.33
CA THR A 36 -2.86 6.75 6.40
C THR A 36 -3.48 8.04 6.93
N GLU A 37 -3.76 8.12 8.23
CA GLU A 37 -4.30 9.32 8.87
C GLU A 37 -3.34 10.50 8.77
N GLU A 38 -2.05 10.29 9.03
CA GLU A 38 -1.02 11.34 8.91
C GLU A 38 -0.85 11.80 7.47
N LEU A 39 -0.78 10.87 6.51
CA LEU A 39 -0.72 11.23 5.08
C LEU A 39 -1.98 11.99 4.64
N SER A 40 -3.12 11.78 5.30
CA SER A 40 -4.36 12.50 5.00
C SER A 40 -4.31 13.99 5.38
N GLU A 41 -3.33 14.41 6.20
CA GLU A 41 -3.15 15.82 6.55
C GLU A 41 -2.67 16.66 5.35
N SER A 42 -1.87 16.05 4.48
CA SER A 42 -1.24 16.70 3.32
C SER A 42 -1.73 16.15 1.97
N THR A 43 -2.47 15.03 1.95
CA THR A 43 -2.89 14.34 0.73
C THR A 43 -4.31 13.77 0.79
N GLU A 44 -4.91 13.51 -0.37
CA GLU A 44 -6.06 12.61 -0.49
C GLU A 44 -5.56 11.17 -0.39
N ALA A 45 -5.57 10.60 0.83
CA ALA A 45 -5.02 9.28 1.11
C ALA A 45 -6.06 8.16 0.93
N ASN A 46 -5.71 7.19 0.09
CA ASN A 46 -6.50 6.01 -0.24
C ASN A 46 -5.80 4.75 0.28
N LEU A 47 -6.38 4.12 1.30
CA LEU A 47 -5.89 2.85 1.83
C LEU A 47 -6.58 1.68 1.13
N HIS A 48 -5.76 0.76 0.61
CA HIS A 48 -6.13 -0.47 -0.09
C HIS A 48 -5.64 -1.67 0.73
N ILE A 49 -6.58 -2.49 1.19
CA ILE A 49 -6.31 -3.59 2.12
C ILE A 49 -6.52 -4.92 1.41
N LEU A 50 -5.44 -5.68 1.24
CA LEU A 50 -5.47 -7.01 0.63
C LEU A 50 -5.88 -8.03 1.70
N SER A 51 -7.02 -8.67 1.50
CA SER A 51 -7.56 -9.69 2.39
C SER A 51 -7.88 -10.97 1.65
N LYS A 52 -7.35 -12.10 2.13
CA LYS A 52 -7.72 -13.42 1.61
C LYS A 52 -9.20 -13.77 1.85
N GLU A 53 -9.84 -13.16 2.85
CA GLU A 53 -11.27 -13.38 3.15
C GLU A 53 -12.19 -12.45 2.35
N PHE A 54 -11.73 -11.24 2.02
CA PHE A 54 -12.60 -10.16 1.54
C PHE A 54 -12.18 -9.53 0.20
N GLY A 55 -11.13 -10.02 -0.45
CA GLY A 55 -10.60 -9.38 -1.65
C GLY A 55 -9.80 -8.12 -1.32
N VAL A 56 -9.84 -7.14 -2.23
CA VAL A 56 -9.25 -5.81 -2.01
C VAL A 56 -10.32 -4.88 -1.43
N LEU A 57 -10.04 -4.33 -0.24
CA LEU A 57 -10.96 -3.43 0.45
C LEU A 57 -10.42 -2.01 0.46
N SER A 58 -11.30 -1.03 0.26
CA SER A 58 -10.98 0.35 0.61
C SER A 58 -10.98 0.51 2.14
N GLY A 59 -10.04 1.27 2.70
CA GLY A 59 -9.92 1.47 4.14
C GLY A 59 -11.18 2.05 4.79
N ASN A 60 -11.95 2.86 4.05
CA ASN A 60 -13.19 3.47 4.54
C ASN A 60 -14.43 2.59 4.28
N GLN A 61 -14.29 1.45 3.59
CA GLN A 61 -15.37 0.52 3.31
C GLN A 61 -15.71 -0.31 4.54
N SER A 62 -17.00 -0.44 4.85
CA SER A 62 -17.47 -1.35 5.90
C SER A 62 -17.29 -2.82 5.49
N ILE A 63 -16.82 -3.67 6.41
CA ILE A 63 -16.65 -5.12 6.14
C ILE A 63 -17.99 -5.79 5.77
N ALA A 64 -19.08 -5.40 6.43
CA ALA A 64 -20.42 -5.89 6.14
C ALA A 64 -20.83 -5.63 4.66
N ASN A 65 -20.33 -4.56 4.06
CA ASN A 65 -20.57 -4.21 2.67
C ASN A 65 -19.55 -4.85 1.71
N GLY A 66 -18.34 -5.16 2.18
CA GLY A 66 -17.31 -5.89 1.42
C GLY A 66 -17.67 -7.34 1.12
N THR A 67 -18.58 -7.95 1.89
CA THR A 67 -19.04 -9.32 1.68
C THR A 67 -19.93 -9.58 0.45
N LYS A 68 -20.15 -8.60 -0.45
CA LYS A 68 -21.02 -8.78 -1.62
C LYS A 68 -20.39 -9.64 -2.74
N SER A 69 -19.08 -9.87 -2.77
CA SER A 69 -18.44 -10.81 -3.71
C SER A 69 -17.86 -12.03 -2.97
N ARG A 70 -18.74 -12.87 -2.40
CA ARG A 70 -18.37 -14.18 -1.79
C ARG A 70 -17.83 -15.22 -2.82
N GLN A 71 -17.33 -14.77 -3.96
CA GLN A 71 -16.84 -15.56 -5.08
C GLN A 71 -15.47 -15.09 -5.60
N GLU A 72 -14.74 -14.26 -4.87
CA GLU A 72 -13.35 -14.01 -5.21
C GLU A 72 -12.49 -15.16 -4.70
N THR A 73 -12.08 -16.04 -5.62
CA THR A 73 -11.01 -16.99 -5.33
C THR A 73 -9.71 -16.24 -5.06
N SER A 74 -8.71 -16.90 -4.48
CA SER A 74 -7.39 -16.27 -4.29
C SER A 74 -6.75 -15.79 -5.58
N ALA A 75 -7.10 -16.35 -6.75
CA ALA A 75 -6.65 -15.85 -8.05
C ALA A 75 -7.25 -14.48 -8.34
N ASN A 76 -8.56 -14.31 -8.12
CA ASN A 76 -9.26 -13.05 -8.31
C ASN A 76 -8.72 -11.94 -7.38
N LEU A 77 -8.33 -12.28 -6.14
CA LEU A 77 -7.71 -11.31 -5.22
C LEU A 77 -6.46 -10.66 -5.84
N TRP A 78 -5.55 -11.47 -6.38
CA TRP A 78 -4.28 -10.95 -6.89
C TRP A 78 -4.48 -10.16 -8.17
N GLU A 79 -5.36 -10.63 -9.08
CA GLU A 79 -5.74 -9.89 -10.29
C GLU A 79 -6.34 -8.52 -9.93
N SER A 80 -7.31 -8.46 -9.02
CA SER A 80 -7.89 -7.18 -8.57
C SER A 80 -6.87 -6.28 -7.88
N ALA A 81 -5.95 -6.85 -7.08
CA ALA A 81 -4.89 -6.06 -6.46
C ALA A 81 -3.90 -5.50 -7.50
N GLN A 82 -3.59 -6.25 -8.56
CA GLN A 82 -2.75 -5.79 -9.66
C GLN A 82 -3.42 -4.66 -10.45
N GLU A 83 -4.72 -4.76 -10.72
CA GLU A 83 -5.51 -3.72 -11.39
C GLU A 83 -5.56 -2.42 -10.56
N GLU A 84 -5.81 -2.52 -9.26
CA GLU A 84 -5.81 -1.38 -8.34
C GLU A 84 -4.42 -0.74 -8.22
N LEU A 85 -3.35 -1.54 -8.15
CA LEU A 85 -1.97 -1.05 -8.16
C LEU A 85 -1.64 -0.29 -9.45
N LEU A 86 -2.02 -0.81 -10.61
CA LEU A 86 -1.79 -0.14 -11.90
C LEU A 86 -2.55 1.18 -12.00
N THR A 87 -3.82 1.17 -11.62
CA THR A 87 -4.65 2.37 -11.60
C THR A 87 -4.04 3.43 -10.67
N ALA A 88 -3.64 3.01 -9.47
CA ALA A 88 -2.97 3.89 -8.52
C ALA A 88 -1.63 4.43 -9.03
N ALA A 89 -0.83 3.65 -9.76
CA ALA A 89 0.47 4.09 -10.28
C ALA A 89 0.36 5.31 -11.21
N GLY A 90 -0.68 5.37 -12.03
CA GLY A 90 -0.93 6.50 -12.94
C GLY A 90 -1.50 7.74 -12.25
N GLU A 91 -2.05 7.60 -11.04
CA GLU A 91 -2.71 8.68 -10.30
C GLU A 91 -1.93 9.19 -9.09
N ALA A 92 -1.06 8.36 -8.51
CA ALA A 92 -0.43 8.63 -7.23
C ALA A 92 0.69 9.66 -7.32
N ASP A 93 0.61 10.69 -6.47
CA ASP A 93 1.77 11.53 -6.16
C ASP A 93 2.64 10.87 -5.09
N VAL A 94 2.03 9.98 -4.29
CA VAL A 94 2.65 9.17 -3.24
C VAL A 94 2.12 7.74 -3.33
N MET A 95 2.99 6.77 -3.59
CA MET A 95 2.67 5.34 -3.62
C MET A 95 3.35 4.65 -2.43
N VAL A 96 2.59 3.90 -1.65
CA VAL A 96 3.11 3.17 -0.48
C VAL A 96 2.71 1.70 -0.59
N ILE A 97 3.69 0.79 -0.63
CA ILE A 97 3.47 -0.66 -0.77
C ILE A 97 4.10 -1.37 0.43
N LEU A 98 3.27 -1.88 1.36
CA LEU A 98 3.68 -2.53 2.61
C LEU A 98 3.19 -3.98 2.67
N LEU A 99 3.75 -4.82 1.81
CA LEU A 99 3.30 -6.20 1.59
C LEU A 99 4.29 -7.22 2.15
N SER A 100 3.80 -8.41 2.51
CA SER A 100 4.66 -9.59 2.72
C SER A 100 5.31 -10.01 1.39
N THR A 101 6.36 -10.83 1.45
CA THR A 101 7.01 -11.38 0.25
C THR A 101 6.00 -12.09 -0.67
N ASP A 102 5.16 -12.97 -0.11
CA ASP A 102 4.16 -13.73 -0.88
C ASP A 102 3.13 -12.80 -1.56
N ALA A 103 2.65 -11.79 -0.84
CA ALA A 103 1.69 -10.83 -1.40
C ALA A 103 2.35 -9.92 -2.43
N PHE A 104 3.58 -9.47 -2.19
CA PHE A 104 4.31 -8.60 -3.11
C PHE A 104 4.60 -9.33 -4.43
N GLU A 105 5.17 -10.54 -4.38
CA GLU A 105 5.52 -11.32 -5.57
C GLU A 105 4.29 -11.58 -6.46
N LYS A 106 3.13 -11.88 -5.86
CA LYS A 106 1.89 -12.13 -6.60
C LYS A 106 1.19 -10.86 -7.10
N THR A 107 1.59 -9.69 -6.62
CA THR A 107 0.97 -8.41 -6.98
C THR A 107 2.01 -7.49 -7.62
N ALA A 108 2.57 -6.56 -6.86
CA ALA A 108 3.47 -5.53 -7.36
C ALA A 108 4.70 -6.09 -8.08
N GLY A 109 5.23 -7.23 -7.64
CA GLY A 109 6.38 -7.88 -8.26
C GLY A 109 6.09 -8.37 -9.68
N ASP A 110 4.98 -9.08 -9.86
CA ASP A 110 4.57 -9.67 -11.16
C ASP A 110 4.33 -8.62 -12.25
N ILE A 111 3.85 -7.44 -11.86
CA ILE A 111 3.56 -6.32 -12.76
C ILE A 111 4.54 -5.15 -12.62
N TRP A 112 5.67 -5.33 -11.93
CA TRP A 112 6.58 -4.23 -11.59
C TRP A 112 6.98 -3.35 -12.78
N PRO A 113 7.39 -3.90 -13.94
CA PRO A 113 7.75 -3.07 -15.09
C PRO A 113 6.61 -2.14 -15.54
N LYS A 114 5.37 -2.63 -15.49
CA LYS A 114 4.19 -1.84 -15.87
C LYS A 114 3.89 -0.74 -14.85
N LEU A 115 4.06 -1.02 -13.55
CA LEU A 115 3.91 -0.01 -12.50
C LEU A 115 4.89 1.14 -12.70
N VAL A 116 6.16 0.81 -13.00
CA VAL A 116 7.18 1.82 -13.23
C VAL A 116 6.90 2.60 -14.51
N ASP A 117 6.45 1.95 -15.58
CA ASP A 117 6.08 2.62 -16.83
C ASP A 117 4.90 3.59 -16.66
N GLU A 118 3.93 3.24 -15.82
CA GLU A 118 2.74 4.07 -15.54
C GLU A 118 3.02 5.16 -14.47
N ALA A 119 4.03 4.96 -13.62
CA ALA A 119 4.35 5.87 -12.53
C ALA A 119 4.50 7.33 -13.01
N LYS A 120 3.77 8.23 -12.33
CA LYS A 120 3.91 9.67 -12.51
C LYS A 120 5.36 10.12 -12.27
N PRO A 121 5.98 10.89 -13.18
CA PRO A 121 7.28 11.48 -12.93
C PRO A 121 7.30 12.33 -11.65
N GLY A 122 8.39 12.27 -10.90
CA GLY A 122 8.53 13.01 -9.64
C GLY A 122 7.68 12.49 -8.48
N SER A 123 6.97 11.36 -8.61
CA SER A 123 6.19 10.77 -7.51
C SER A 123 7.07 10.20 -6.39
N ILE A 124 6.52 10.06 -5.19
CA ILE A 124 7.20 9.47 -4.03
C ILE A 124 6.75 8.01 -3.92
N TRP A 125 7.69 7.08 -3.80
CA TRP A 125 7.43 5.64 -3.68
C TRP A 125 8.04 5.11 -2.39
N CYS A 126 7.21 4.63 -1.45
CA CYS A 126 7.65 3.98 -0.22
C CYS A 126 7.37 2.48 -0.29
N ILE A 127 8.40 1.64 -0.22
CA ILE A 127 8.27 0.19 -0.44
C ILE A 127 8.81 -0.56 0.76
N GLY A 128 7.90 -1.16 1.53
CA GLY A 128 8.19 -2.00 2.67
C GLY A 128 8.01 -3.48 2.34
N ALA A 129 9.11 -4.19 2.14
CA ALA A 129 9.11 -5.63 1.85
C ALA A 129 10.33 -6.33 2.49
N ALA A 130 10.40 -7.66 2.37
CA ALA A 130 11.60 -8.39 2.79
C ALA A 130 12.80 -8.01 1.90
N ARG A 131 14.00 -8.18 2.44
CA ARG A 131 15.25 -7.86 1.72
C ARG A 131 15.33 -8.51 0.35
N SER A 132 15.06 -9.82 0.26
CA SER A 132 15.11 -10.56 -1.00
C SER A 132 14.12 -10.02 -2.04
N THR A 133 12.97 -9.54 -1.59
CA THR A 133 11.97 -8.90 -2.46
C THR A 133 12.48 -7.57 -2.98
N LEU A 134 13.03 -6.71 -2.11
CA LEU A 134 13.59 -5.41 -2.52
C LEU A 134 14.77 -5.56 -3.49
N GLU A 135 15.65 -6.54 -3.26
CA GLU A 135 16.80 -6.82 -4.14
C GLU A 135 16.38 -7.38 -5.52
N SER A 136 15.17 -7.93 -5.64
CA SER A 136 14.64 -8.46 -6.91
C SER A 136 13.99 -7.40 -7.80
N VAL A 137 13.84 -6.18 -7.28
CA VAL A 137 13.09 -5.10 -7.91
C VAL A 137 14.06 -4.05 -8.43
N ASP A 138 13.88 -3.66 -9.69
CA ASP A 138 14.66 -2.60 -10.33
C ASP A 138 14.01 -1.23 -10.07
N PHE A 139 14.64 -0.43 -9.21
CA PHE A 139 14.22 0.93 -8.87
C PHE A 139 14.81 2.00 -9.78
N GLU A 140 15.84 1.70 -10.57
CA GLU A 140 16.58 2.69 -11.37
C GLU A 140 15.63 3.42 -12.32
N LYS A 141 14.69 2.69 -12.92
CA LYS A 141 13.69 3.27 -13.82
C LYS A 141 12.72 4.25 -13.15
N LEU A 142 12.43 4.09 -11.86
CA LEU A 142 11.65 5.09 -11.11
C LEU A 142 12.50 6.33 -10.85
N GLU A 143 13.75 6.13 -10.45
CA GLU A 143 14.70 7.22 -10.18
C GLU A 143 14.99 8.04 -11.46
N ASP A 144 15.11 7.39 -12.62
CA ASP A 144 15.25 8.02 -13.94
C ASP A 144 14.04 8.92 -14.31
N LYS A 145 12.85 8.61 -13.76
CA LYS A 145 11.65 9.44 -13.88
C LYS A 145 11.61 10.59 -12.85
N GLY A 146 12.68 10.76 -12.07
CA GLY A 146 12.76 11.73 -10.98
C GLY A 146 11.94 11.35 -9.76
N CYS A 147 11.45 10.11 -9.67
CA CYS A 147 10.70 9.65 -8.51
C CYS A 147 11.63 9.49 -7.31
N GLN A 148 11.17 9.88 -6.12
CA GLN A 148 11.88 9.62 -4.87
C GLN A 148 11.49 8.23 -4.37
N VAL A 149 12.46 7.31 -4.26
CA VAL A 149 12.24 5.96 -3.74
C VAL A 149 12.75 5.85 -2.30
N ILE A 150 11.87 5.45 -1.39
CA ILE A 150 12.14 5.18 0.01
C ILE A 150 11.90 3.69 0.24
N SER A 151 12.92 2.95 0.64
CA SER A 151 12.80 1.51 0.89
C SER A 151 12.87 1.19 2.38
N TYR A 152 12.02 0.27 2.82
CA TYR A 152 12.03 -0.26 4.17
C TYR A 152 12.24 -1.77 4.12
N GLN A 153 13.43 -2.22 4.49
CA GLN A 153 13.67 -3.63 4.72
C GLN A 153 12.89 -4.08 5.95
N ARG A 154 11.80 -4.81 5.74
CA ARG A 154 10.98 -5.36 6.83
C ARG A 154 11.78 -6.44 7.57
N VAL A 155 12.17 -6.13 8.80
CA VAL A 155 12.76 -7.08 9.74
C VAL A 155 11.78 -7.30 10.89
N GLY A 156 11.25 -8.51 11.02
CA GLY A 156 10.27 -8.86 12.05
C GLY A 156 8.83 -8.51 11.68
N VAL A 157 8.01 -8.21 12.69
CA VAL A 157 6.55 -8.11 12.54
C VAL A 157 6.06 -6.71 12.15
N ALA A 158 6.90 -5.67 12.30
CA ALA A 158 6.53 -4.30 11.98
C ALA A 158 6.19 -4.13 10.49
N ARG A 159 5.12 -3.39 10.21
CA ARG A 159 4.67 -3.10 8.85
C ARG A 159 5.48 -1.99 8.19
N ILE A 160 5.85 -0.97 8.97
CA ILE A 160 6.77 0.11 8.62
C ILE A 160 7.58 0.50 9.87
N GLY A 161 8.85 0.88 9.69
CA GLY A 161 9.69 1.38 10.79
C GLY A 161 9.46 2.87 11.06
N THR A 162 9.76 3.34 12.27
CA THR A 162 9.58 4.75 12.65
C THR A 162 10.40 5.69 11.75
N GLU A 163 11.67 5.37 11.50
CA GLU A 163 12.56 6.20 10.66
C GLU A 163 12.02 6.34 9.23
N THR A 164 11.68 5.23 8.58
CA THR A 164 11.09 5.26 7.22
C THR A 164 9.75 5.98 7.17
N ARG A 165 8.92 5.82 8.22
CA ARG A 165 7.65 6.56 8.34
C ARG A 165 7.90 8.07 8.39
N GLU A 166 8.81 8.52 9.25
CA GLU A 166 9.15 9.94 9.37
C GLU A 166 9.76 10.49 8.07
N GLU A 167 10.64 9.72 7.42
CA GLU A 167 11.23 10.09 6.13
C GLU A 167 10.15 10.25 5.04
N LEU A 168 9.19 9.32 4.97
CA LEU A 168 8.06 9.40 4.05
C LEU A 168 7.23 10.66 4.31
N LEU A 169 6.83 10.92 5.56
CA LEU A 169 6.02 12.08 5.91
C LEU A 169 6.74 13.39 5.56
N GLN A 170 8.03 13.51 5.88
CA GLN A 170 8.84 14.68 5.52
C GLN A 170 8.94 14.88 4.00
N ALA A 171 9.10 13.79 3.23
CA ALA A 171 9.14 13.86 1.78
C ALA A 171 7.81 14.37 1.20
N VAL A 172 6.68 13.90 1.75
CA VAL A 172 5.34 14.32 1.35
C VAL A 172 5.10 15.79 1.70
N ASP A 173 5.46 16.23 2.90
CA ASP A 173 5.29 17.62 3.33
C ASP A 173 6.13 18.59 2.50
N ARG A 174 7.38 18.21 2.17
CA ARG A 174 8.22 19.00 1.26
C ARG A 174 7.56 19.16 -0.10
N LYS A 175 7.04 18.07 -0.66
CA LYS A 175 6.37 18.08 -1.96
C LYS A 175 5.05 18.85 -1.95
N ALA A 176 4.31 18.83 -0.85
CA ALA A 176 3.08 19.60 -0.69
C ALA A 176 3.33 21.12 -0.59
N ALA A 177 4.55 21.53 -0.22
CA ALA A 177 4.96 22.92 -0.13
C ALA A 177 5.53 23.50 -1.45
N GLU A 178 5.73 22.67 -2.48
CA GLU A 178 6.18 23.05 -3.83
C GLU A 178 5.01 23.50 -4.72
#